data_AF-A0A961U9Y7-F1
#
_entry.id   AF-A0A961U9Y7-F1
#
_cell.length_a   1.000
_cell.length_b   1.000
_cell.length_c   1.000
_cell.angle_alpha   90.00
_cell.angle_beta   90.00
_cell.angle_gamma   90.00
#
_symmetry.space_group_name_H-M   'P 1'
#
loop_
_entity.id
_entity.type
_entity.pdbx_description
1 polymer ?
#
loop_
_entity_poly.entity_id
_entity_poly.type
_entity_poly.pdbx_seq_one_letter_code
_entity_poly.pdbx_strand_id
1 'polypeptide(L)'
;MGLTDLANPTRFMGYSARIIPWLWALAAIVLGFGLYMALFVSPEDYQQGATVRIMYIHVPAAYMGMGAYTLIAISSIGTLVWRHPLADVSARAAAPIGAAFTFVALVTGSLWGKPMWGAWWVWDARLTSVLVLFLM
;
A
#
# COMPACT_ATOMS: atom_id res chain seq x y z
N MET A 1 13.23 -11.20 -25.97
CA MET A 1 12.80 -9.81 -25.69
C MET A 1 13.80 -9.25 -24.70
N GLY A 2 14.50 -8.17 -25.06
CA GLY A 2 15.43 -7.51 -24.14
C GLY A 2 14.68 -6.65 -23.13
N LEU A 3 15.32 -6.30 -22.00
CA LEU A 3 14.71 -5.42 -21.00
C LEU A 3 14.32 -4.05 -21.57
N THR A 4 15.11 -3.57 -22.53
CA THR A 4 14.90 -2.28 -23.22
C THR A 4 13.67 -2.28 -24.13
N ASP A 5 13.23 -3.44 -24.63
CA ASP A 5 12.02 -3.55 -25.46
C ASP A 5 10.74 -3.19 -24.69
N LEU A 6 10.77 -3.31 -23.35
CA LEU A 6 9.66 -2.97 -22.46
C LEU A 6 9.50 -1.47 -22.23
N ALA A 7 10.45 -0.64 -22.66
CA ALA A 7 10.27 0.81 -22.66
C ALA A 7 9.22 1.27 -23.69
N ASN A 8 8.90 0.43 -24.67
CA ASN A 8 7.82 0.67 -25.62
C ASN A 8 6.44 0.42 -24.96
N PRO A 9 5.57 1.43 -24.85
CA PRO A 9 4.30 1.29 -24.13
C PRO A 9 3.39 0.20 -24.67
N THR A 10 3.29 0.04 -25.99
CA THR A 10 2.43 -0.97 -26.62
C THR A 10 2.89 -2.39 -26.27
N ARG A 11 4.22 -2.62 -26.31
CA ARG A 11 4.80 -3.91 -25.94
C ARG A 11 4.64 -4.19 -24.45
N PHE A 12 4.87 -3.19 -23.60
CA PHE A 12 4.66 -3.30 -22.16
C PHE A 12 3.21 -3.63 -21.82
N MET A 13 2.25 -2.91 -22.39
CA MET A 13 0.82 -3.13 -22.13
C MET A 13 0.34 -4.50 -22.62
N GLY A 14 0.81 -4.96 -23.78
CA GLY A 14 0.49 -6.30 -24.27
C GLY A 14 1.04 -7.42 -23.37
N TYR A 15 2.24 -7.22 -22.82
CA TYR A 15 2.85 -8.17 -21.89
C TYR A 15 2.17 -8.14 -20.50
N SER A 16 1.95 -6.94 -19.95
CA SER A 16 1.32 -6.76 -18.63
C SER A 16 -0.11 -7.32 -18.62
N ALA A 17 -0.88 -7.12 -19.69
CA ALA A 17 -2.25 -7.65 -19.80
C ALA A 17 -2.32 -9.18 -19.66
N ARG A 18 -1.28 -9.91 -20.08
CA ARG A 18 -1.23 -11.38 -19.94
C ARG A 18 -0.86 -11.84 -18.54
N ILE A 19 -0.12 -11.02 -17.80
CA ILE A 19 0.43 -11.35 -16.49
C ILE A 19 -0.50 -10.90 -15.36
N ILE A 20 -1.16 -9.75 -15.53
CA ILE A 20 -2.07 -9.16 -14.54
C ILE A 20 -3.09 -10.16 -13.98
N PRO A 21 -3.78 -11.01 -14.77
CA PRO A 21 -4.73 -11.97 -14.23
C PRO A 21 -4.11 -12.97 -13.25
N TRP A 22 -2.90 -13.44 -13.53
CA TRP A 22 -2.16 -14.36 -12.66
C TRP A 22 -1.67 -13.68 -11.39
N LEU A 23 -1.21 -12.43 -11.51
CA LEU A 23 -0.85 -11.62 -10.34
C LEU A 23 -2.06 -11.35 -9.45
N TRP A 24 -3.24 -11.09 -10.03
CA TRP A 24 -4.49 -10.96 -9.28
C TRP A 24 -4.87 -12.26 -8.57
N ALA A 25 -4.78 -13.40 -9.24
CA ALA A 25 -5.08 -14.69 -8.63
C ALA A 25 -4.12 -14.98 -7.46
N LEU A 26 -2.81 -14.77 -7.67
CA LEU A 26 -1.82 -14.93 -6.62
C LEU A 26 -2.05 -13.97 -5.45
N ALA A 27 -2.32 -12.70 -5.74
CA ALA A 27 -2.62 -11.70 -4.73
C ALA A 27 -3.86 -12.08 -3.91
N ALA A 28 -4.94 -12.53 -4.55
CA ALA A 28 -6.15 -12.98 -3.88
C ALA A 28 -5.89 -14.19 -2.97
N ILE A 29 -5.10 -15.17 -3.42
CA ILE A 29 -4.74 -16.35 -2.63
C ILE A 29 -3.91 -15.95 -1.41
N VAL A 30 -2.85 -15.17 -1.62
CA VAL A 30 -1.93 -14.76 -0.54
C VAL A 30 -2.63 -13.83 0.46
N LEU A 31 -3.43 -12.88 -0.01
CA LEU A 31 -4.23 -12.01 0.86
C LEU A 31 -5.28 -12.80 1.63
N GLY A 32 -6.01 -13.72 0.98
CA GLY A 32 -7.00 -14.55 1.65
C GLY A 32 -6.38 -15.44 2.73
N PHE A 33 -5.26 -16.09 2.43
CA PHE A 33 -4.52 -16.88 3.40
C PHE A 33 -3.96 -16.02 4.54
N GLY A 34 -3.37 -14.86 4.23
CA GLY A 34 -2.85 -13.92 5.22
C GLY A 34 -3.94 -13.38 6.16
N LEU A 35 -5.11 -13.03 5.62
CA LEU A 35 -6.26 -12.59 6.43
C LEU A 35 -6.78 -13.71 7.31
N TYR A 36 -6.84 -14.95 6.82
CA TYR A 36 -7.22 -16.10 7.63
C TYR A 36 -6.25 -16.32 8.80
N MET A 37 -4.94 -16.28 8.52
CA MET A 37 -3.89 -16.38 9.54
C MET A 37 -4.00 -15.26 10.57
N ALA A 38 -4.17 -14.01 10.13
CA ALA A 38 -4.23 -12.84 10.99
C ALA A 38 -5.46 -12.82 11.91
N LEU A 39 -6.64 -13.18 11.38
CA LEU A 39 -7.90 -13.02 12.10
C LEU A 39 -8.27 -14.23 12.97
N PHE A 40 -7.91 -15.44 12.56
CA PHE A 40 -8.38 -16.67 13.20
C PHE A 40 -7.28 -17.49 13.86
N VAL A 41 -6.06 -17.49 13.29
CA VAL A 41 -4.97 -18.36 13.77
C VAL A 41 -4.05 -17.64 14.73
N SER A 42 -3.85 -16.33 14.57
CA SER A 42 -2.97 -15.57 15.44
C SER A 42 -3.43 -15.65 16.90
N PRO A 43 -2.53 -16.06 17.83
CA PRO A 43 -2.81 -15.98 19.24
C PRO A 43 -2.94 -14.51 19.67
N GLU A 44 -3.53 -14.30 20.85
CA GLU A 44 -3.54 -13.00 21.49
C GLU A 44 -2.14 -12.63 21.99
N ASP A 45 -1.82 -11.34 21.90
CA ASP A 45 -0.56 -10.82 22.44
C ASP A 45 -0.67 -10.58 23.95
N TYR A 46 0.44 -10.73 24.67
CA TYR A 46 0.45 -10.58 26.13
C TYR A 46 0.13 -9.15 26.61
N GLN A 47 0.42 -8.12 25.80
CA GLN A 47 0.12 -6.72 26.11
C GLN A 47 -1.15 -6.23 25.41
N GLN A 48 -1.32 -6.60 24.15
CA GLN A 48 -2.37 -6.04 23.30
C GLN A 48 -3.63 -6.93 23.24
N GLY A 49 -3.57 -8.15 23.79
CA GLY A 49 -4.66 -9.12 23.69
C GLY A 49 -5.05 -9.38 22.24
N ALA A 50 -6.36 -9.48 21.97
CA ALA A 50 -6.89 -9.64 20.62
C ALA A 50 -6.63 -8.44 19.68
N THR A 51 -6.32 -7.25 20.22
CA THR A 51 -6.14 -6.04 19.39
C THR A 51 -4.87 -6.09 18.54
N VAL A 52 -3.91 -6.97 18.87
CA VAL A 52 -2.74 -7.25 18.03
C VAL A 52 -3.12 -7.66 16.61
N ARG A 53 -4.30 -8.27 16.43
CA ARG A 53 -4.76 -8.71 15.10
C ARG A 53 -4.97 -7.53 14.14
N ILE A 54 -5.25 -6.34 14.67
CA ILE A 54 -5.34 -5.11 13.88
C ILE A 54 -3.97 -4.76 13.27
N MET A 55 -2.87 -5.06 13.95
CA MET A 55 -1.51 -4.75 13.48
C MET A 55 -1.11 -5.52 12.23
N TYR A 56 -1.63 -6.74 12.03
CA TYR A 56 -1.41 -7.50 10.79
C TYR A 56 -2.03 -6.84 9.56
N ILE A 57 -2.98 -5.93 9.75
CA ILE A 57 -3.58 -5.14 8.66
C ILE A 57 -2.96 -3.75 8.62
N HIS A 58 -2.86 -3.10 9.78
CA HIS A 58 -2.40 -1.72 9.92
C HIS A 58 -0.97 -1.53 9.42
N VAL A 59 -0.03 -2.34 9.91
CA VAL A 59 1.39 -2.15 9.60
C VAL A 59 1.66 -2.36 8.11
N PRO A 60 1.21 -3.47 7.47
CA PRO A 60 1.37 -3.61 6.04
C PRO A 60 0.69 -2.51 5.24
N ALA A 61 -0.51 -2.05 5.64
CA ALA A 61 -1.18 -0.95 4.97
C ALA A 61 -0.37 0.35 5.02
N ALA A 62 0.22 0.69 6.17
CA ALA A 62 1.09 1.87 6.29
C ALA A 62 2.32 1.77 5.37
N TYR A 63 2.98 0.61 5.32
CA TYR A 63 4.11 0.39 4.41
C TYR A 63 3.71 0.43 2.93
N MET A 64 2.57 -0.15 2.56
CA MET A 64 2.06 -0.11 1.18
C MET A 64 1.70 1.31 0.76
N GLY A 65 1.07 2.09 1.64
CA GLY A 65 0.80 3.52 1.40
C GLY A 65 2.09 4.29 1.14
N MET A 66 3.05 4.24 2.07
CA MET A 66 4.34 4.92 1.89
C MET A 66 5.10 4.45 0.64
N GLY A 67 5.08 3.15 0.34
CA GLY A 67 5.69 2.58 -0.86
C GLY A 67 5.06 3.11 -2.15
N ALA A 68 3.73 3.24 -2.20
CA ALA A 68 3.03 3.81 -3.35
C ALA A 68 3.38 5.29 -3.54
N TYR A 69 3.39 6.11 -2.49
CA TYR A 69 3.80 7.51 -2.59
C TYR A 69 5.27 7.67 -2.96
N THR A 70 6.15 6.78 -2.49
CA THR A 70 7.55 6.73 -2.93
C THR A 70 7.64 6.41 -4.43
N LEU A 71 6.85 5.46 -4.92
CA LEU A 71 6.77 5.13 -6.34
C LEU A 71 6.25 6.31 -7.17
N ILE A 72 5.25 7.05 -6.68
CA ILE A 72 4.75 8.29 -7.33
C ILE A 72 5.87 9.33 -7.43
N ALA A 73 6.64 9.53 -6.35
CA ALA A 73 7.74 10.48 -6.34
C ALA A 73 8.82 10.10 -7.36
N ILE A 74 9.27 8.85 -7.34
CA ILE A 74 10.28 8.34 -8.30
C ILE A 74 9.75 8.43 -9.74
N SER A 75 8.50 8.05 -9.97
CA SER A 75 7.85 8.10 -11.27
C SER A 75 7.72 9.54 -11.77
N SER A 76 7.38 10.48 -10.89
CA SER A 76 7.32 11.91 -11.22
C SER A 76 8.68 12.49 -11.63
N ILE A 77 9.77 12.08 -10.95
CA ILE A 77 11.14 12.43 -11.37
C ILE A 77 11.42 11.81 -12.75
N GLY A 78 11.02 10.55 -12.96
CA GLY A 78 11.07 9.84 -14.24
C GLY A 78 10.45 10.64 -15.40
N THR A 79 9.27 11.19 -15.16
CA THR A 79 8.52 12.02 -16.11
C THR A 79 9.21 13.38 -16.32
N LEU A 80 9.65 14.04 -15.25
CA LEU A 80 10.21 15.39 -15.34
C LEU A 80 11.60 15.44 -16.00
N VAL A 81 12.49 14.54 -15.60
CA VAL A 81 13.90 14.55 -16.02
C VAL A 81 14.09 13.86 -17.38
N TRP A 82 13.53 12.66 -17.55
CA TRP A 82 13.74 11.84 -18.75
C TRP A 82 12.58 11.84 -19.72
N ARG A 83 11.42 12.41 -19.36
CA ARG A 83 10.18 12.35 -20.14
C ARG A 83 9.82 10.91 -20.52
N HIS A 84 10.05 9.97 -19.59
CA HIS A 84 9.85 8.55 -19.84
C HIS A 84 8.34 8.25 -20.03
N PRO A 85 7.93 7.62 -21.14
CA PRO A 85 6.52 7.52 -21.53
C PRO A 85 5.66 6.69 -20.55
N LEU A 86 6.27 5.75 -19.82
CA LEU A 86 5.57 4.93 -18.81
C LEU A 86 5.60 5.52 -17.40
N ALA A 87 6.41 6.55 -17.15
CA ALA A 87 6.58 7.08 -15.80
C ALA A 87 5.32 7.80 -15.31
N ASP A 88 4.66 8.59 -16.17
CA ASP A 88 3.37 9.21 -15.85
C ASP A 88 2.27 8.17 -15.60
N VAL A 89 2.24 7.11 -16.41
CA VAL A 89 1.29 5.99 -16.25
C VAL A 89 1.49 5.28 -14.90
N SER A 90 2.75 5.04 -14.52
CA SER A 90 3.11 4.46 -13.22
C SER A 90 2.62 5.33 -12.05
N ALA A 91 2.89 6.64 -12.10
CA ALA A 91 2.44 7.56 -11.06
C ALA A 91 0.91 7.59 -10.92
N ARG A 92 0.18 7.67 -12.04
CA ARG A 92 -1.29 7.67 -12.07
C ARG A 92 -1.88 6.36 -11.54
N ALA A 93 -1.27 5.23 -11.85
CA ALA A 93 -1.73 3.93 -11.37
C ALA A 93 -1.46 3.75 -9.86
N ALA A 94 -0.34 4.28 -9.36
CA ALA A 94 0.04 4.18 -7.95
C ALA A 94 -0.79 5.08 -7.02
N ALA A 95 -1.25 6.25 -7.49
CA ALA A 95 -2.02 7.21 -6.70
C ALA A 95 -3.24 6.63 -5.95
N PRO A 96 -4.22 5.99 -6.63
CA PRO A 96 -5.38 5.44 -5.93
C PRO A 96 -5.02 4.28 -4.98
N ILE A 97 -3.95 3.53 -5.30
CA ILE A 97 -3.45 2.44 -4.45
C ILE A 97 -2.87 3.03 -3.15
N GLY A 98 -2.04 4.06 -3.27
CA GLY A 98 -1.46 4.78 -2.13
C GLY A 98 -2.54 5.37 -1.24
N ALA A 99 -3.50 6.09 -1.81
CA ALA A 99 -4.61 6.68 -1.07
C ALA A 99 -5.44 5.62 -0.32
N ALA A 100 -5.76 4.49 -0.98
CA ALA A 100 -6.52 3.40 -0.35
C ALA A 100 -5.79 2.77 0.83
N PHE A 101 -4.49 2.46 0.69
CA PHE A 101 -3.71 1.88 1.78
C PHE A 101 -3.46 2.87 2.92
N THR A 102 -3.22 4.15 2.62
CA THR A 102 -3.09 5.19 3.64
C THR A 102 -4.41 5.38 4.39
N PHE A 103 -5.56 5.33 3.72
CA PHE A 103 -6.87 5.34 4.36
C PHE A 103 -7.06 4.15 5.32
N VAL A 104 -6.75 2.94 4.85
CA VAL A 104 -6.81 1.73 5.68
C VAL A 104 -5.89 1.87 6.90
N ALA A 105 -4.68 2.39 6.71
CA ALA A 105 -3.75 2.65 7.80
C ALA A 105 -4.32 3.65 8.82
N LEU A 106 -4.92 4.75 8.39
CA LEU A 106 -5.56 5.74 9.29
C LEU A 106 -6.69 5.12 10.11
N VAL A 107 -7.60 4.39 9.45
CA VAL A 107 -8.76 3.78 10.12
C VAL A 107 -8.32 2.71 11.12
N THR A 108 -7.47 1.78 10.68
CA THR A 108 -6.98 0.68 11.54
C THR A 108 -6.07 1.20 12.66
N GLY A 109 -5.27 2.23 12.40
CA GLY A 109 -4.44 2.88 13.40
C GLY A 109 -5.28 3.56 14.48
N SER A 110 -6.38 4.21 14.10
CA SER A 110 -7.32 4.81 15.04
C SER A 110 -8.01 3.75 15.91
N LEU A 111 -8.46 2.63 15.30
CA LEU A 111 -9.07 1.49 16.00
C LEU A 111 -8.13 0.85 17.01
N TRP A 112 -6.85 0.71 16.68
CA TRP A 112 -5.85 0.19 17.60
C TRP A 112 -5.40 1.23 18.65
N GLY A 113 -5.35 2.51 18.28
CA GLY A 113 -4.95 3.60 19.18
C GLY A 113 -5.89 3.77 20.37
N LYS A 114 -7.20 3.55 20.17
CA LYS A 114 -8.19 3.71 21.26
C LYS A 114 -7.91 2.82 22.48
N PRO A 115 -7.76 1.49 22.37
CA PRO A 115 -7.47 0.64 23.52
C PRO A 115 -6.05 0.84 24.07
N MET A 116 -5.07 1.20 23.23
CA MET A 116 -3.66 1.27 23.63
C MET A 116 -3.26 2.60 24.25
N TRP A 117 -3.82 3.70 23.75
CA TRP A 117 -3.46 5.08 24.15
C TRP A 117 -4.63 5.81 24.80
N GLY A 118 -5.83 5.22 24.84
CA GLY A 118 -7.05 5.86 25.35
C GLY A 118 -7.68 6.86 24.38
N ALA A 119 -7.07 7.12 23.22
CA ALA A 119 -7.49 8.12 22.24
C ALA A 119 -7.50 7.55 20.82
N TRP A 120 -8.47 8.00 20.01
CA TRP A 120 -8.58 7.65 18.59
C TRP A 120 -7.57 8.39 17.71
N TRP A 121 -7.11 9.55 18.18
CA TRP A 121 -6.20 10.42 17.46
C TRP A 121 -5.38 11.25 18.44
N VAL A 122 -4.12 11.48 18.08
CA VAL A 122 -3.22 12.41 18.75
C VAL A 122 -2.59 13.27 17.66
N TRP A 123 -2.49 14.58 17.88
CA TRP A 123 -1.88 15.50 16.92
C TRP A 123 -0.35 15.48 17.03
N ASP A 124 0.24 14.28 16.95
CA ASP A 124 1.68 14.11 16.89
C ASP A 124 2.18 14.19 15.43
N ALA A 125 3.49 14.37 15.24
CA ALA A 125 4.08 14.52 13.92
C ALA A 125 3.93 13.26 13.03
N ARG A 126 3.80 12.07 13.63
CA ARG A 126 3.70 10.79 12.93
C ARG A 126 2.30 10.57 12.38
N LEU A 127 1.27 10.79 13.17
CA LEU A 127 -0.12 10.65 12.75
C LEU A 127 -0.48 11.76 11.77
N THR A 128 -0.05 12.99 12.06
CA THR A 128 -0.28 14.13 11.17
C THR A 128 0.39 13.94 9.81
N SER A 129 1.61 13.37 9.75
CA SER A 129 2.27 13.11 8.46
C SER A 129 1.55 12.06 7.61
N VAL A 130 0.99 11.01 8.22
CA VAL A 130 0.18 10.01 7.50
C VAL A 130 -1.16 10.60 7.04
N LEU A 131 -1.76 11.52 7.81
CA LEU A 131 -2.93 12.28 7.36
C LEU A 131 -2.61 13.17 6.16
N VAL A 132 -1.49 13.91 6.21
CA VAL A 132 -1.03 14.72 5.08
C VAL A 132 -0.79 13.83 3.86
N LEU A 133 -0.16 12.67 4.06
CA LEU A 133 0.05 11.70 2.99
C LEU A 133 -1.27 11.30 2.33
N PHE A 134 -2.35 11.09 3.08
CA PHE A 134 -3.67 10.75 2.54
C PHE A 134 -4.32 11.88 1.73
N LEU A 135 -4.01 13.14 2.06
CA LEU A 135 -4.58 14.32 1.39
C LEU A 135 -3.83 14.71 0.10
N MET A 136 -2.66 14.12 -0.14
CA MET A 136 -1.85 14.31 -1.36
C MET A 136 -2.24 13.31 -2.44
#